data_AF-A0A9E1FEQ6-F1
#
_entry.id   AF-A0A9E1FEQ6-F1
#
_cell.length_a   1.000
_cell.length_b   1.000
_cell.length_c   1.000
_cell.angle_alpha   90.00
_cell.angle_beta   90.00
_cell.angle_gamma   90.00
#
_symmetry.space_group_name_H-M   'P 1'
#
loop_
_entity.id
_entity.type
_entity.pdbx_description
1 polymer ?
#
loop_
_entity_poly.entity_id
_entity_poly.type
_entity_poly.pdbx_seq_one_letter_code
_entity_poly.pdbx_strand_id
1 'polypeptide(L)'
;MKRIATQKNGFWKRVGINIPFVLMIAAMVALFSGCLLMWFYAIASLFAFKSSMIFLILAGTGTLCLGIGLALIPAFKKYYDFYNKKMGWEFPDKPKKEEKTTVDDGKKSFKDYFTLSNISLAIIALGAVFTIISAALGCINRDKWVEDTSSFMKESGFYNQVEHRQMKDSVQAQNAGDKNISTIVIDFNDKQAIIIYTSDSDKKGFIVYDYYVKYDDQISRARSKDGVITLYEKPAPKLDDTAIKKIFFFMFKDFNVEKQVLIYLPEDTREGAPNEIKIIGDNVIYAKQVDKTDKAE
;
A
#
# COMPACT_ATOMS: atom_id res chain seq x y z
N MET A 1 34.47 14.65 36.73
CA MET A 1 35.55 13.74 36.30
C MET A 1 36.84 14.52 36.13
N LYS A 2 37.77 14.47 37.09
CA LYS A 2 39.10 15.10 36.96
C LYS A 2 40.01 14.15 36.18
N ARG A 3 40.49 14.58 35.01
CA ARG A 3 41.49 13.84 34.21
C ARG A 3 42.88 14.29 34.67
N ILE A 4 43.75 13.35 35.01
CA ILE A 4 45.16 13.62 35.30
C ILE A 4 45.96 13.10 34.10
N ALA A 5 46.58 13.99 33.34
CA ALA A 5 47.39 13.62 32.18
C ALA A 5 48.84 13.35 32.63
N THR A 6 49.29 12.10 32.60
CA THR A 6 50.73 11.82 32.71
C THR A 6 51.42 12.32 31.43
N GLN A 7 52.22 13.39 31.52
CA GLN A 7 52.94 14.00 30.39
C GLN A 7 53.99 13.04 29.79
N LYS A 8 53.59 12.13 28.88
CA LYS A 8 54.53 11.24 28.18
C LYS A 8 54.61 11.40 26.65
N ASN A 9 53.75 12.21 26.02
CA ASN A 9 53.69 12.32 24.55
C ASN A 9 53.90 13.74 23.99
N GLY A 10 54.76 13.87 22.97
CA GLY A 10 55.00 15.13 22.23
C GLY A 10 53.75 15.69 21.54
N PHE A 11 53.74 16.99 21.24
CA PHE A 11 52.59 17.73 20.69
C PHE A 11 52.00 17.07 19.42
N TRP A 12 52.84 16.76 18.42
CA TRP A 12 52.42 16.12 17.16
C TRP A 12 51.79 14.74 17.34
N LYS A 13 52.27 13.95 18.31
CA LYS A 13 51.67 12.64 18.65
C LYS A 13 50.29 12.80 19.29
N ARG A 14 50.06 13.85 20.09
CA ARG A 14 48.74 14.16 20.65
C ARG A 14 47.75 14.60 19.58
N VAL A 15 48.19 15.45 18.66
CA VAL A 15 47.38 15.91 17.51
C VAL A 15 46.97 14.72 16.62
N GLY A 16 47.92 13.86 16.24
CA GLY A 16 47.65 12.69 15.39
C GLY A 16 46.70 11.66 16.00
N ILE A 17 46.59 11.59 17.33
CA ILE A 17 45.67 10.66 18.03
C ILE A 17 44.30 11.32 18.29
N ASN A 18 44.27 12.64 18.53
CA ASN A 18 43.04 13.40 18.80
C ASN A 18 42.20 13.61 17.53
N ILE A 19 42.82 13.84 16.37
CA ILE A 19 42.08 14.11 15.11
C ILE A 19 41.15 12.94 14.75
N PRO A 20 41.61 11.68 14.63
CA PRO A 20 40.72 10.56 14.31
C PRO A 20 39.67 10.31 15.40
N PHE A 21 39.99 10.61 16.66
CA PHE A 21 39.05 10.49 17.78
C PHE A 21 37.86 11.44 17.62
N VAL A 22 38.14 12.72 17.37
CA VAL A 22 37.11 13.75 17.17
C VAL A 22 36.32 13.48 15.89
N LEU A 23 36.98 13.07 14.81
CA LEU A 23 36.32 12.72 13.54
C LEU A 23 35.35 11.55 13.71
N MET A 24 35.70 10.53 14.50
CA MET A 24 34.80 9.41 14.76
C MET A 24 33.59 9.82 15.59
N ILE A 25 33.76 10.71 16.58
CA ILE A 25 32.62 11.28 17.33
C ILE A 25 31.73 12.11 16.39
N ALA A 26 32.32 12.98 15.58
CA ALA A 26 31.58 13.80 14.62
C ALA A 26 30.80 12.95 13.62
N ALA A 27 31.40 11.87 13.10
CA ALA A 27 30.74 10.92 12.21
C ALA A 27 29.55 10.23 12.89
N MET A 28 29.70 9.78 14.15
CA MET A 28 28.60 9.18 14.90
C MET A 28 27.47 10.17 15.13
N VAL A 29 27.79 11.40 15.55
CA VAL A 29 26.79 12.47 15.74
C VAL A 29 26.04 12.75 14.44
N ALA A 30 26.77 12.91 13.33
CA ALA A 30 26.18 13.14 12.01
C ALA A 30 25.27 12.00 11.55
N LEU A 31 25.63 10.74 11.83
CA LEU A 31 24.82 9.57 11.47
C LEU A 31 23.54 9.47 12.30
N PHE A 32 23.61 9.70 13.62
CA PHE A 32 22.42 9.67 14.48
C PHE A 32 21.51 10.88 14.25
N SER A 33 22.07 12.09 14.10
CA SER A 33 21.29 13.29 13.79
C SER A 33 20.71 13.23 12.37
N GLY A 34 21.50 12.76 11.41
CA GLY A 34 21.05 12.53 10.03
C GLY A 34 19.94 11.49 9.94
N CYS A 35 20.02 10.40 10.71
CA CYS A 35 18.93 9.43 10.84
C CYS A 35 17.63 10.10 11.30
N LEU A 36 17.68 10.82 12.42
CA LEU A 36 16.51 11.48 13.00
C LEU A 36 15.89 12.48 12.01
N LEU A 37 16.73 13.29 11.36
CA LEU A 37 16.32 14.26 10.36
C LEU A 37 15.63 13.59 9.16
N MET A 38 16.24 12.52 8.62
CA MET A 38 15.70 11.76 7.49
C MET A 38 14.35 11.13 7.80
N TRP A 39 14.15 10.62 9.02
CA TRP A 39 12.85 10.08 9.44
C TRP A 39 11.76 11.16 9.53
N PHE A 40 12.07 12.35 10.04
CA PHE A 40 11.13 13.46 10.03
C PHE A 40 10.76 13.92 8.61
N TYR A 41 11.75 14.04 7.72
CA TYR A 41 11.50 14.34 6.31
C TYR A 41 10.72 13.24 5.61
N ALA A 42 10.97 11.96 5.93
CA ALA A 42 10.21 10.84 5.37
C ALA A 42 8.72 11.00 5.70
N ILE A 43 8.37 11.24 6.97
CA ILE A 43 6.99 11.45 7.40
C ILE A 43 6.38 12.68 6.71
N ALA A 44 7.09 13.81 6.69
CA ALA A 44 6.62 15.02 6.02
C ALA A 44 6.39 14.79 4.50
N SER A 45 7.24 14.00 3.85
CA SER A 45 7.14 13.69 2.42
C SER A 45 5.91 12.88 2.05
N LEU A 46 5.42 12.01 2.95
CA LEU A 46 4.16 11.26 2.75
C LEU A 46 2.98 12.23 2.58
N PHE A 47 2.94 13.28 3.40
CA PHE A 47 1.86 14.27 3.34
C PHE A 47 2.02 15.24 2.17
N ALA A 48 3.25 15.67 1.88
CA ALA A 48 3.52 16.67 0.84
C ALA A 48 3.38 16.09 -0.58
N PHE A 49 3.95 14.91 -0.83
CA PHE A 49 4.07 14.36 -2.18
C PHE A 49 3.12 13.18 -2.45
N LYS A 50 2.46 12.64 -1.41
CA LYS A 50 1.60 11.44 -1.52
C LYS A 50 2.29 10.29 -2.28
N SER A 51 3.61 10.18 -2.12
CA SER A 51 4.46 9.23 -2.86
C SER A 51 5.18 8.31 -1.89
N SER A 52 4.92 7.01 -2.04
CA SER A 52 5.61 5.95 -1.27
C SER A 52 7.10 5.87 -1.63
N MET A 53 7.49 6.25 -2.85
CA MET A 53 8.88 6.25 -3.29
C MET A 53 9.74 7.21 -2.46
N ILE A 54 9.37 8.50 -2.41
CA ILE A 54 10.15 9.52 -1.68
C ILE A 54 10.24 9.17 -0.19
N PHE A 55 9.15 8.67 0.38
CA PHE A 55 9.14 8.15 1.74
C PHE A 55 10.17 7.03 1.94
N LEU A 56 10.18 6.02 1.07
CA LEU A 56 11.08 4.87 1.19
C LEU A 56 12.55 5.24 0.96
N ILE A 57 12.87 6.22 0.11
CA ILE A 57 14.24 6.75 -0.04
C ILE A 57 14.70 7.38 1.28
N LEU A 58 13.88 8.26 1.86
CA LEU A 58 14.24 9.00 3.06
C LEU A 58 14.28 8.07 4.29
N ALA A 59 13.27 7.23 4.46
CA ALA A 59 13.22 6.23 5.54
C ALA A 59 14.34 5.19 5.40
N GLY A 60 14.61 4.72 4.18
CA GLY A 60 15.71 3.79 3.89
C GLY A 60 17.07 4.39 4.21
N THR A 61 17.32 5.62 3.75
CA THR A 61 18.58 6.34 4.04
C THR A 61 18.73 6.63 5.53
N GLY A 62 17.66 7.06 6.21
CA GLY A 62 17.68 7.25 7.66
C GLY A 62 17.99 5.96 8.43
N THR A 63 17.39 4.85 8.00
CA THR A 63 17.64 3.52 8.59
C THR A 63 19.08 3.04 8.34
N LEU A 64 19.64 3.29 7.16
CA LEU A 64 21.06 3.03 6.88
C LEU A 64 21.97 3.84 7.80
N CYS A 65 21.70 5.14 7.97
CA CYS A 65 22.45 6.01 8.88
C CYS A 65 22.40 5.48 10.32
N LEU A 66 21.24 5.01 10.79
CA LEU A 66 21.10 4.39 12.12
C LEU A 66 21.96 3.14 12.22
N GLY A 67 21.86 2.24 11.24
CA GLY A 67 22.61 0.99 11.21
C GLY A 67 24.12 1.21 11.24
N ILE A 68 24.64 2.12 10.40
CA ILE A 68 26.07 2.49 10.38
C ILE A 68 26.48 3.15 11.69
N GLY A 69 25.66 4.04 12.25
CA GLY A 69 25.91 4.67 13.55
C GLY A 69 26.05 3.64 14.68
N LEU A 70 25.21 2.60 14.69
CA LEU A 70 25.29 1.50 15.64
C LEU A 70 26.54 0.62 15.42
N ALA A 71 26.95 0.37 14.17
CA ALA A 71 28.18 -0.35 13.84
C ALA A 71 29.45 0.38 14.31
N LEU A 72 29.42 1.71 14.39
CA LEU A 72 30.55 2.50 14.86
C LEU A 72 30.73 2.44 16.38
N ILE A 73 29.70 2.12 17.17
CA ILE A 73 29.81 2.09 18.64
C ILE A 73 30.85 1.06 19.13
N PRO A 74 30.88 -0.21 18.66
CA PRO A 74 31.94 -1.15 19.03
C PRO A 74 33.35 -0.69 18.60
N ALA A 75 33.48 -0.13 17.40
CA ALA A 75 34.74 0.42 16.91
C ALA A 75 35.22 1.59 17.76
N PHE A 76 34.29 2.49 18.12
CA PHE A 76 34.52 3.61 19.02
C PHE A 76 35.00 3.14 20.39
N LYS A 77 34.37 2.13 20.99
CA LYS A 77 34.80 1.56 22.29
C LYS A 77 36.24 1.05 22.23
N LYS A 78 36.60 0.28 21.20
CA LYS A 78 37.97 -0.22 21.01
C LYS A 78 38.98 0.92 20.83
N TYR A 79 38.64 1.91 20.01
CA TYR A 79 39.51 3.05 19.76
C TYR A 79 39.62 3.98 20.99
N TYR A 80 38.55 4.12 21.78
CA TYR A 80 38.55 4.87 23.05
C TYR A 80 39.46 4.21 24.09
N ASP A 81 39.45 2.87 24.19
CA ASP A 81 40.36 2.14 25.07
C ASP A 81 41.82 2.30 24.61
N PHE A 82 42.09 2.22 23.30
CA PHE A 82 43.41 2.50 22.73
C PHE A 82 43.86 3.95 23.02
N TYR A 83 42.96 4.91 22.82
CA TYR A 83 43.18 6.33 23.05
C TYR A 83 43.54 6.60 24.52
N ASN A 84 42.76 6.08 25.46
CA ASN A 84 43.02 6.22 26.90
C ASN A 84 44.36 5.58 27.30
N LYS A 85 44.66 4.39 26.78
CA LYS A 85 45.95 3.70 27.02
C LYS A 85 47.13 4.50 26.48
N LYS A 86 47.03 5.06 25.27
CA LYS A 86 48.10 5.86 24.64
C LYS A 86 48.28 7.21 25.31
N MET A 87 47.21 7.82 25.83
CA MET A 87 47.26 9.11 26.50
C MET A 87 47.64 9.02 27.98
N GLY A 88 47.80 7.80 28.53
CA GLY A 88 48.16 7.56 29.93
C GLY A 88 47.08 8.03 30.89
N TRP A 89 45.82 7.94 30.50
CA TRP A 89 44.71 8.36 31.35
C TRP A 89 44.37 7.28 32.36
N GLU A 90 44.61 7.55 33.62
CA GLU A 90 44.15 6.73 34.74
C GLU A 90 42.80 7.26 35.24
N PHE A 91 41.85 6.35 35.40
CA PHE A 91 40.52 6.64 35.91
C PHE A 91 40.42 6.07 37.33
N PRO A 92 40.62 6.89 38.38
CA PRO A 92 40.69 6.40 39.77
C PRO A 92 39.39 5.71 40.23
N ASP A 93 38.25 6.05 39.62
CA ASP A 93 36.93 5.51 39.98
C ASP A 93 36.40 4.43 39.02
N LYS A 94 37.25 3.84 38.15
CA LYS A 94 36.75 2.81 37.21
C LYS A 94 36.38 1.56 38.03
N PRO A 95 35.11 1.12 38.06
CA PRO A 95 34.74 -0.09 38.78
C PRO A 95 35.58 -1.24 38.23
N LYS A 96 36.29 -1.96 39.12
CA LYS A 96 37.01 -3.18 38.76
C LYS A 96 35.99 -4.11 38.11
N LYS A 97 36.21 -4.50 36.85
CA LYS A 97 35.38 -5.53 36.23
C LYS A 97 35.56 -6.80 37.05
N GLU A 98 34.52 -7.19 37.77
CA GLU A 98 34.45 -8.53 38.35
C GLU A 98 34.51 -9.53 37.19
N GLU A 99 35.52 -10.38 37.18
CA GLU A 99 35.56 -11.53 36.29
C GLU A 99 34.43 -12.47 36.70
N LYS A 100 33.28 -12.32 36.03
CA LYS A 100 32.27 -13.37 36.06
C LYS A 100 32.81 -14.54 35.25
N THR A 101 33.36 -15.53 35.95
CA THR A 101 33.60 -16.86 35.41
C THR A 101 32.25 -17.53 35.19
N THR A 102 31.59 -17.24 34.08
CA THR A 102 30.49 -18.07 33.61
C THR A 102 31.08 -19.25 32.87
N VAL A 103 30.83 -20.46 33.39
CA VAL A 103 31.14 -21.72 32.73
C VAL A 103 30.37 -21.76 31.42
N ASP A 104 31.08 -21.89 30.30
CA ASP A 104 30.51 -21.91 28.95
C ASP A 104 30.00 -23.32 28.64
N ASP A 105 28.69 -23.53 28.76
CA ASP A 105 28.03 -24.82 28.48
C ASP A 105 27.88 -25.11 26.96
N GLY A 106 28.50 -24.30 26.08
CA GLY A 106 28.52 -24.52 24.63
C GLY A 106 27.17 -24.35 23.91
N LYS A 107 26.08 -24.11 24.64
CA LYS A 107 24.74 -23.85 24.09
C LYS A 107 24.53 -22.34 23.91
N LYS A 108 24.65 -21.88 22.67
CA LYS A 108 24.31 -20.48 22.31
C LYS A 108 22.82 -20.23 22.53
N SER A 109 22.52 -19.26 23.40
CA SER A 109 21.18 -18.74 23.61
C SER A 109 20.81 -17.74 22.51
N PHE A 110 19.52 -17.54 22.26
CA PHE A 110 19.03 -16.50 21.33
C PHE A 110 19.52 -15.09 21.73
N LYS A 111 19.80 -14.86 23.02
CA LYS A 111 20.41 -13.62 23.53
C LYS A 111 21.85 -13.39 23.07
N ASP A 112 22.59 -14.45 22.73
CA ASP A 112 23.98 -14.33 22.24
C ASP A 112 24.03 -13.79 20.81
N TYR A 113 22.90 -13.84 20.09
CA TYR A 113 22.75 -13.22 18.77
C TYR A 113 22.36 -11.74 18.84
N PHE A 114 21.85 -11.24 19.98
CA PHE A 114 21.52 -9.83 20.20
C PHE A 114 22.75 -8.97 20.52
N THR A 115 23.83 -9.13 19.74
CA THR A 115 24.96 -8.20 19.81
C THR A 115 24.63 -6.92 19.05
N LEU A 116 25.20 -5.80 19.49
CA LEU A 116 25.04 -4.51 18.82
C LEU A 116 25.47 -4.56 17.34
N SER A 117 26.44 -5.41 17.00
CA SER A 117 26.89 -5.64 15.63
C SER A 117 25.84 -6.35 14.78
N ASN A 118 25.17 -7.37 15.33
CA ASN A 118 24.12 -8.09 14.62
C ASN A 118 22.86 -7.23 14.44
N ILE A 119 22.50 -6.45 15.47
CA ILE A 119 21.41 -5.47 15.41
C ILE A 119 21.70 -4.42 14.34
N SER A 120 22.93 -3.90 14.31
CA SER A 120 23.37 -2.95 13.28
C SER A 120 23.25 -3.54 11.87
N LEU A 121 23.73 -4.77 11.65
CA LEU A 121 23.64 -5.44 10.35
C LEU A 121 22.19 -5.63 9.91
N ALA A 122 21.30 -6.05 10.82
CA ALA A 122 19.88 -6.20 10.53
C ALA A 122 19.22 -4.87 10.12
N ILE A 123 19.58 -3.77 10.82
CA ILE A 123 19.08 -2.42 10.51
C ILE A 123 19.61 -1.95 9.14
N ILE A 124 20.89 -2.18 8.84
CA ILE A 124 21.47 -1.86 7.51
C ILE A 124 20.74 -2.64 6.41
N ALA A 125 20.50 -3.94 6.61
CA ALA A 125 19.78 -4.77 5.65
C ALA A 125 18.36 -4.24 5.41
N LEU A 126 17.64 -3.86 6.47
CA LEU A 126 16.31 -3.26 6.36
C LEU A 126 16.34 -1.94 5.57
N GLY A 127 17.31 -1.06 5.85
CA GLY A 127 17.50 0.18 5.10
C GLY A 127 17.76 -0.06 3.62
N ALA A 128 18.61 -1.05 3.28
CA ALA A 128 18.89 -1.43 1.91
C ALA A 128 17.66 -1.96 1.18
N VAL A 129 16.82 -2.77 1.84
CA VAL A 129 15.55 -3.26 1.27
C VAL A 129 14.63 -2.09 0.93
N PHE A 130 14.50 -1.08 1.80
CA PHE A 130 13.71 0.12 1.50
C PHE A 130 14.24 0.87 0.28
N THR A 131 15.55 1.01 0.15
CA THR A 131 16.16 1.65 -1.03
C THR A 131 15.92 0.85 -2.31
N ILE A 132 16.04 -0.48 -2.27
CA ILE A 132 15.78 -1.36 -3.43
C ILE A 132 14.32 -1.28 -3.85
N ILE A 133 13.38 -1.39 -2.91
CA ILE A 133 11.94 -1.26 -3.19
C ILE A 133 11.65 0.11 -3.77
N SER A 134 12.26 1.17 -3.22
CA SER A 134 12.09 2.52 -3.77
C SER A 134 12.63 2.65 -5.19
N ALA A 135 13.78 2.04 -5.50
CA ALA A 135 14.32 2.05 -6.85
C ALA A 135 13.38 1.33 -7.82
N ALA A 136 12.84 0.17 -7.41
CA ALA A 136 11.84 -0.57 -8.17
C ALA A 136 10.55 0.25 -8.39
N LEU A 137 10.08 0.96 -7.36
CA LEU A 137 8.93 1.86 -7.47
C LEU A 137 9.22 3.07 -8.37
N GLY A 138 10.44 3.60 -8.35
CA GLY A 138 10.86 4.68 -9.25
C GLY A 138 10.96 4.27 -10.71
N CYS A 139 11.17 2.98 -10.98
CA CYS A 139 11.06 2.42 -12.33
C CYS A 139 9.61 2.27 -12.80
N ILE A 140 8.63 2.24 -11.89
CA ILE A 140 7.21 2.21 -12.24
C ILE A 140 6.78 3.64 -12.55
N ASN A 141 6.84 4.00 -13.83
CA ASN A 141 6.26 5.25 -14.29
C ASN A 141 4.74 5.12 -14.23
N ARG A 142 4.12 5.75 -13.23
CA ARG A 142 2.66 5.75 -13.05
C ARG A 142 1.92 6.18 -14.32
N ASP A 143 2.46 7.15 -15.04
CA ASP A 143 1.82 7.72 -16.22
C ASP A 143 1.86 6.77 -17.42
N LYS A 144 2.84 5.84 -17.44
CA LYS A 144 2.99 4.82 -18.47
C LYS A 144 2.58 3.42 -18.04
N TRP A 145 2.35 3.18 -16.75
CA TRP A 145 2.04 1.85 -16.22
C TRP A 145 0.87 1.16 -16.95
N VAL A 146 -0.19 1.91 -17.23
CA VAL A 146 -1.36 1.41 -17.96
C VAL A 146 -1.00 1.06 -19.41
N GLU A 147 -0.13 1.84 -20.04
CA GLU A 147 0.36 1.59 -21.39
C GLU A 147 1.29 0.37 -21.43
N ASP A 148 2.26 0.32 -20.53
CA ASP A 148 3.27 -0.75 -20.40
C ASP A 148 2.62 -2.11 -20.12
N THR A 149 1.49 -2.13 -19.42
CA THR A 149 0.72 -3.35 -19.11
C THR A 149 -0.42 -3.64 -20.08
N SER A 150 -0.67 -2.75 -21.05
CA SER A 150 -1.80 -2.83 -21.99
C SER A 150 -1.76 -4.10 -22.83
N SER A 151 -0.60 -4.45 -23.40
CA SER A 151 -0.45 -5.66 -24.21
C SER A 151 -0.74 -6.92 -23.40
N PHE A 152 -0.22 -6.99 -22.17
CA PHE A 152 -0.42 -8.12 -21.27
C PHE A 152 -1.89 -8.31 -20.87
N MET A 153 -2.61 -7.21 -20.59
CA MET A 153 -4.04 -7.25 -20.26
C MET A 153 -4.86 -7.69 -21.48
N LYS A 154 -4.57 -7.15 -22.67
CA LYS A 154 -5.26 -7.49 -23.92
C LYS A 154 -5.05 -8.94 -24.32
N GLU A 155 -3.83 -9.47 -24.23
CA GLU A 155 -3.53 -10.88 -24.45
C GLU A 155 -4.30 -11.79 -23.49
N SER A 156 -4.60 -11.31 -22.29
CA SER A 156 -5.40 -12.03 -21.30
C SER A 156 -6.91 -11.85 -21.50
N GLY A 157 -7.35 -11.11 -22.52
CA GLY A 157 -8.77 -10.85 -22.81
C GLY A 157 -9.39 -9.72 -22.00
N PHE A 158 -8.59 -8.90 -21.33
CA PHE A 158 -9.05 -7.79 -20.50
C PHE A 158 -8.72 -6.43 -21.13
N TYR A 159 -9.51 -5.43 -20.79
CA TYR A 159 -9.18 -4.05 -21.08
C TYR A 159 -8.00 -3.58 -20.24
N ASN A 160 -7.22 -2.66 -20.82
CA ASN A 160 -6.13 -1.98 -20.12
C ASN A 160 -6.65 -1.00 -19.05
N GLN A 161 -7.86 -0.46 -19.25
CA GLN A 161 -8.59 0.33 -18.28
C GLN A 161 -10.03 -0.14 -18.23
N VAL A 162 -10.63 -0.12 -17.04
CA VAL A 162 -12.05 -0.43 -16.91
C VAL A 162 -12.88 0.58 -17.70
N GLU A 163 -13.83 0.07 -18.48
CA GLU A 163 -14.69 0.90 -19.29
C GLU A 163 -15.97 1.18 -18.52
N HIS A 164 -16.29 2.45 -18.35
CA HIS A 164 -17.56 2.87 -17.78
C HIS A 164 -18.65 2.79 -18.85
N ARG A 165 -19.73 2.05 -18.57
CA ARG A 165 -20.86 1.90 -19.49
C ARG A 165 -22.16 2.30 -18.81
N GLN A 166 -22.96 3.04 -19.56
CA GLN A 166 -24.32 3.37 -19.18
C GLN A 166 -25.29 2.83 -20.22
N MET A 167 -26.32 2.13 -19.76
CA MET A 167 -27.37 1.58 -20.62
C MET A 167 -28.74 2.03 -20.13
N LYS A 168 -29.70 2.16 -21.06
CA LYS A 168 -31.09 2.53 -20.76
C LYS A 168 -32.05 1.55 -21.40
N ASP A 169 -33.13 1.22 -20.69
CA ASP A 169 -34.31 0.56 -21.23
C ASP A 169 -35.55 1.40 -20.97
N SER A 170 -36.43 1.52 -21.97
CA SER A 170 -37.76 2.08 -21.72
C SER A 170 -38.61 1.09 -20.94
N VAL A 171 -39.25 1.56 -19.88
CA VAL A 171 -40.23 0.80 -19.09
C VAL A 171 -41.42 0.37 -19.97
N GLN A 172 -41.75 1.17 -20.98
CA GLN A 172 -42.85 0.87 -21.89
C GLN A 172 -42.47 -0.18 -22.94
N ALA A 173 -43.47 -0.88 -23.46
CA ALA A 173 -43.36 -1.73 -24.63
C ALA A 173 -42.73 -0.98 -25.81
N GLN A 174 -41.75 -1.59 -26.47
CA GLN A 174 -41.06 -0.96 -27.61
C GLN A 174 -41.68 -1.32 -28.95
N ASN A 175 -42.30 -2.50 -29.06
CA ASN A 175 -42.96 -2.96 -30.28
C ASN A 175 -44.41 -3.39 -30.03
N ALA A 176 -45.18 -3.48 -31.11
CA ALA A 176 -46.54 -4.01 -31.07
C ALA A 176 -46.55 -5.46 -30.57
N GLY A 177 -47.26 -5.70 -29.46
CA GLY A 177 -47.37 -7.01 -28.82
C GLY A 177 -46.38 -7.25 -27.67
N ASP A 178 -45.43 -6.34 -27.43
CA ASP A 178 -44.57 -6.40 -26.25
C ASP A 178 -45.32 -5.88 -25.02
N LYS A 179 -45.00 -6.42 -23.84
CA LYS A 179 -45.49 -5.89 -22.55
C LYS A 179 -44.53 -4.83 -22.00
N ASN A 180 -45.08 -3.97 -21.16
CA ASN A 180 -44.29 -3.10 -20.29
C ASN A 180 -43.42 -3.95 -19.37
N ILE A 181 -42.28 -3.39 -18.96
CA ILE A 181 -41.37 -4.09 -18.07
C ILE A 181 -42.02 -4.22 -16.70
N SER A 182 -42.07 -5.46 -16.21
CA SER A 182 -42.64 -5.80 -14.91
C SER A 182 -41.69 -6.60 -14.03
N THR A 183 -40.58 -7.12 -14.59
CA THR A 183 -39.61 -7.92 -13.84
C THR A 183 -38.20 -7.70 -14.37
N ILE A 184 -37.23 -7.61 -13.46
CA ILE A 184 -35.79 -7.64 -13.74
C ILE A 184 -35.21 -8.84 -13.00
N VAL A 185 -34.64 -9.77 -13.76
CA VAL A 185 -33.90 -10.92 -13.27
C VAL A 185 -32.41 -10.59 -13.33
N ILE A 186 -31.72 -10.78 -12.21
CA ILE A 186 -30.31 -10.46 -12.02
C ILE A 186 -29.57 -11.78 -11.77
N ASP A 187 -28.82 -12.21 -12.78
CA ASP A 187 -28.00 -13.43 -12.76
C ASP A 187 -26.52 -13.02 -12.75
N PHE A 188 -26.07 -12.57 -11.58
CA PHE A 188 -24.68 -12.16 -11.34
C PHE A 188 -23.98 -13.14 -10.41
N ASN A 189 -22.77 -13.54 -10.79
CA ASN A 189 -21.96 -14.47 -10.02
C ASN A 189 -21.05 -13.74 -9.04
N ASP A 190 -20.36 -12.70 -9.53
CA ASP A 190 -19.33 -11.97 -8.80
C ASP A 190 -19.77 -10.53 -8.48
N LYS A 191 -20.55 -9.90 -9.37
CA LYS A 191 -21.07 -8.56 -9.18
C LYS A 191 -22.32 -8.53 -8.29
N GLN A 192 -22.54 -7.37 -7.70
CA GLN A 192 -23.70 -7.04 -6.90
C GLN A 192 -24.52 -5.96 -7.60
N ALA A 193 -25.83 -6.19 -7.71
CA ALA A 193 -26.75 -5.17 -8.18
C ALA A 193 -27.19 -4.27 -7.03
N ILE A 194 -27.17 -2.96 -7.25
CA ILE A 194 -27.66 -1.96 -6.31
C ILE A 194 -28.86 -1.27 -6.93
N ILE A 195 -30.04 -1.51 -6.35
CA ILE A 195 -31.29 -0.88 -6.79
C ILE A 195 -31.41 0.48 -6.14
N ILE A 196 -31.59 1.51 -6.97
CA ILE A 196 -31.76 2.90 -6.55
C ILE A 196 -33.06 3.42 -7.15
N TYR A 197 -34.06 3.64 -6.31
CA TYR A 197 -35.25 4.37 -6.73
C TYR A 197 -34.91 5.87 -6.84
N THR A 198 -35.34 6.49 -7.93
CA THR A 198 -35.04 7.90 -8.20
C THR A 198 -36.22 8.65 -8.79
N SER A 199 -36.35 9.91 -8.37
CA SER A 199 -37.29 10.88 -8.89
C SER A 199 -36.71 11.75 -10.01
N ASP A 200 -35.45 11.52 -10.42
CA ASP A 200 -34.75 12.35 -11.39
C ASP A 200 -35.49 12.39 -12.74
N SER A 201 -35.65 13.59 -13.30
CA SER A 201 -36.45 13.80 -14.50
C SER A 201 -35.88 13.11 -15.75
N ASP A 202 -34.56 12.95 -15.83
CA ASP A 202 -33.84 12.31 -16.94
C ASP A 202 -33.90 10.78 -16.92
N LYS A 203 -34.39 10.19 -15.82
CA LYS A 203 -34.55 8.75 -15.61
C LYS A 203 -36.02 8.33 -15.56
N LYS A 204 -36.97 9.27 -15.66
CA LYS A 204 -38.40 8.95 -15.72
C LYS A 204 -38.73 8.12 -16.96
N GLY A 205 -39.47 7.03 -16.77
CA GLY A 205 -39.87 6.12 -17.84
C GLY A 205 -38.74 5.23 -18.37
N PHE A 206 -37.55 5.29 -17.77
CA PHE A 206 -36.41 4.47 -18.14
C PHE A 206 -35.84 3.73 -16.93
N ILE A 207 -35.31 2.54 -17.18
CA ILE A 207 -34.42 1.83 -16.27
C ILE A 207 -33.00 2.14 -16.74
N VAL A 208 -32.16 2.68 -15.86
CA VAL A 208 -30.78 3.04 -16.21
C VAL A 208 -29.82 2.14 -15.46
N TYR A 209 -28.91 1.52 -16.19
CA TYR A 209 -27.84 0.68 -15.65
C TYR A 209 -26.52 1.43 -15.79
N ASP A 210 -25.79 1.55 -14.69
CA ASP A 210 -24.54 2.28 -14.60
C ASP A 210 -23.49 1.38 -13.93
N TYR A 211 -22.44 1.02 -14.67
CA TYR A 211 -21.48 0.02 -14.24
C TYR A 211 -20.15 0.10 -15.00
N TYR A 212 -19.15 -0.59 -14.45
CA TYR A 212 -17.84 -0.76 -15.06
C TYR A 212 -17.66 -2.19 -15.58
N VAL A 213 -17.03 -2.32 -16.75
CA VAL A 213 -16.64 -3.60 -17.36
C VAL A 213 -15.14 -3.71 -17.56
N LYS A 214 -14.64 -4.94 -17.47
CA LYS A 214 -13.22 -5.27 -17.61
C LYS A 214 -12.86 -6.02 -18.88
N TYR A 215 -13.86 -6.59 -19.53
CA TYR A 215 -13.72 -7.34 -20.76
C TYR A 215 -15.02 -7.25 -21.54
N ASP A 216 -14.93 -7.57 -22.82
CA ASP A 216 -16.09 -7.52 -23.72
C ASP A 216 -17.23 -8.40 -23.22
N ASP A 217 -18.44 -7.87 -23.34
CA ASP A 217 -19.70 -8.52 -22.94
C ASP A 217 -19.77 -9.05 -21.49
N GLN A 218 -18.95 -8.52 -20.56
CA GLN A 218 -18.99 -8.94 -19.15
C GLN A 218 -20.43 -8.90 -18.60
N ILE A 219 -21.16 -7.83 -18.90
CA ILE A 219 -22.59 -7.75 -18.64
C ILE A 219 -23.34 -7.80 -19.97
N SER A 220 -24.26 -8.75 -20.07
CA SER A 220 -25.17 -8.87 -21.20
C SER A 220 -26.61 -8.80 -20.74
N ARG A 221 -27.50 -8.38 -21.63
CA ARG A 221 -28.90 -8.13 -21.32
C ARG A 221 -29.79 -8.73 -22.38
N ALA A 222 -30.86 -9.39 -21.94
CA ALA A 222 -31.95 -9.83 -22.81
C ALA A 222 -33.28 -9.24 -22.33
N ARG A 223 -34.09 -8.73 -23.27
CA ARG A 223 -35.47 -8.32 -23.01
C ARG A 223 -36.42 -9.31 -23.68
N SER A 224 -37.28 -9.92 -22.88
CA SER A 224 -38.35 -10.79 -23.38
C SER A 224 -39.58 -9.98 -23.79
N LYS A 225 -40.43 -10.55 -24.65
CA LYS A 225 -41.71 -9.96 -25.05
C LYS A 225 -42.69 -9.82 -23.88
N ASP A 226 -42.54 -10.66 -22.86
CA ASP A 226 -43.39 -10.66 -21.67
C ASP A 226 -43.05 -9.55 -20.66
N GLY A 227 -42.08 -8.67 -20.97
CA GLY A 227 -41.72 -7.57 -20.07
C GLY A 227 -40.73 -7.98 -18.97
N VAL A 228 -39.99 -9.07 -19.18
CA VAL A 228 -38.89 -9.49 -18.30
C VAL A 228 -37.56 -9.06 -18.91
N ILE A 229 -36.75 -8.33 -18.15
CA ILE A 229 -35.34 -8.10 -18.45
C ILE A 229 -34.50 -9.08 -17.66
N THR A 230 -33.53 -9.71 -18.32
CA THR A 230 -32.51 -10.50 -17.62
C THR A 230 -31.14 -9.89 -17.86
N LEU A 231 -30.42 -9.64 -16.78
CA LEU A 231 -29.02 -9.24 -16.77
C LEU A 231 -28.17 -10.45 -16.42
N TYR A 232 -27.23 -10.78 -17.29
CA TYR A 232 -26.31 -11.91 -17.11
C TYR A 232 -24.88 -11.38 -16.98
N GLU A 233 -24.16 -11.91 -15.99
CA GLU A 233 -22.71 -11.77 -15.91
C GLU A 233 -22.03 -12.94 -16.61
N LYS A 234 -21.29 -12.67 -17.68
CA LYS A 234 -20.42 -13.67 -18.30
C LYS A 234 -19.24 -13.97 -17.38
N PRO A 235 -18.70 -15.19 -17.36
CA PRO A 235 -17.51 -15.50 -16.59
C PRO A 235 -16.28 -14.79 -17.17
N ALA A 236 -15.32 -14.47 -16.29
CA ALA A 236 -14.07 -13.84 -16.69
C ALA A 236 -13.27 -14.73 -17.67
N PRO A 237 -12.49 -14.12 -18.59
CA PRO A 237 -11.55 -14.84 -19.44
C PRO A 237 -10.65 -15.77 -18.59
N LYS A 238 -10.46 -17.02 -19.04
CA LYS A 238 -9.61 -17.98 -18.34
C LYS A 238 -8.17 -17.46 -18.33
N LEU A 239 -7.62 -17.28 -17.13
CA LEU A 239 -6.23 -16.94 -16.94
C LEU A 239 -5.39 -18.23 -16.89
N ASP A 240 -4.54 -18.46 -17.90
CA ASP A 240 -3.55 -19.53 -17.81
C ASP A 240 -2.64 -19.34 -16.60
N ASP A 241 -2.32 -20.42 -15.90
CA ASP A 241 -1.62 -20.37 -14.62
C ASP A 241 -0.10 -20.17 -14.78
N THR A 242 0.31 -19.03 -15.34
CA THR A 242 1.73 -18.69 -15.52
C THR A 242 2.28 -17.92 -14.32
N ALA A 243 3.59 -18.06 -14.06
CA ALA A 243 4.26 -17.33 -12.98
C ALA A 243 4.10 -15.81 -13.11
N ILE A 244 4.11 -15.29 -14.35
CA ILE A 244 3.91 -13.86 -14.63
C ILE A 244 2.48 -13.43 -14.28
N LYS A 245 1.45 -14.19 -14.69
CA LYS A 245 0.05 -13.90 -14.34
C LYS A 245 -0.21 -13.98 -12.83
N LYS A 246 0.48 -14.87 -12.10
CA LYS A 246 0.45 -14.90 -10.62
C LYS A 246 1.06 -13.67 -9.99
N ILE A 247 2.17 -13.14 -10.52
CA ILE A 247 2.80 -11.93 -9.99
C ILE A 247 1.88 -10.71 -10.21
N PHE A 248 1.23 -10.63 -11.37
CA PHE A 248 0.32 -9.53 -11.73
C PHE A 248 -1.15 -9.79 -11.39
N PHE A 249 -1.47 -10.75 -10.51
CA PHE A 249 -2.85 -11.15 -10.24
C PHE A 249 -3.75 -9.99 -9.78
N PHE A 250 -3.16 -9.01 -9.10
CA PHE A 250 -3.86 -7.83 -8.58
C PHE A 250 -4.44 -6.96 -9.69
N MET A 251 -3.89 -7.01 -10.91
CA MET A 251 -4.38 -6.28 -12.07
C MET A 251 -5.75 -6.78 -12.54
N PHE A 252 -6.07 -8.05 -12.27
CA PHE A 252 -7.34 -8.67 -12.65
C PHE A 252 -8.41 -8.57 -11.56
N LYS A 253 -8.05 -8.19 -10.32
CA LYS A 253 -9.00 -8.11 -9.20
C LYS A 253 -9.90 -6.89 -9.29
N ASP A 254 -11.16 -7.07 -8.91
CA ASP A 254 -12.16 -6.00 -8.85
C ASP A 254 -11.94 -5.05 -7.68
N PHE A 255 -11.94 -3.75 -7.99
CA PHE A 255 -12.13 -2.69 -7.01
C PHE A 255 -13.61 -2.61 -6.59
N ASN A 256 -13.89 -2.02 -5.42
CA ASN A 256 -15.24 -2.00 -4.86
C ASN A 256 -16.30 -1.41 -5.81
N VAL A 257 -15.95 -0.34 -6.54
CA VAL A 257 -16.86 0.29 -7.52
C VAL A 257 -17.10 -0.59 -8.74
N GLU A 258 -16.15 -1.45 -9.10
CA GLU A 258 -16.26 -2.36 -10.24
C GLU A 258 -17.11 -3.59 -9.92
N LYS A 259 -17.27 -3.92 -8.63
CA LYS A 259 -18.12 -5.02 -8.17
C LYS A 259 -19.61 -4.67 -8.20
N GLN A 260 -19.97 -3.43 -8.49
CA GLN A 260 -21.34 -2.94 -8.37
C GLN A 260 -21.92 -2.61 -9.74
N VAL A 261 -23.19 -2.96 -9.92
CA VAL A 261 -24.03 -2.50 -11.03
C VAL A 261 -25.15 -1.68 -10.43
N LEU A 262 -25.14 -0.37 -10.68
CA LEU A 262 -26.17 0.52 -10.19
C LEU A 262 -27.36 0.47 -11.15
N ILE A 263 -28.53 0.11 -10.63
CA ILE A 263 -29.77 0.02 -11.39
C ILE A 263 -30.72 1.08 -10.86
N TYR A 264 -30.89 2.13 -11.63
CA TYR A 264 -31.81 3.22 -11.33
C TYR A 264 -33.20 2.88 -11.86
N LEU A 265 -34.17 2.89 -10.95
CA LEU A 265 -35.58 2.65 -11.25
C LEU A 265 -36.41 3.90 -10.92
N PRO A 266 -37.46 4.21 -11.71
CA PRO A 266 -38.41 5.26 -11.35
C PRO A 266 -39.12 4.95 -10.03
N GLU A 267 -39.36 5.95 -9.18
CA GLU A 267 -40.04 5.78 -7.87
C GLU A 267 -41.41 5.10 -7.96
N ASP A 268 -42.16 5.29 -9.05
CA ASP A 268 -43.48 4.68 -9.27
C ASP A 268 -43.42 3.17 -9.59
N THR A 269 -42.22 2.59 -9.64
CA THR A 269 -41.98 1.16 -9.87
C THR A 269 -41.60 0.38 -8.61
N ARG A 270 -41.66 1.04 -7.45
CA ARG A 270 -41.39 0.42 -6.14
C ARG A 270 -42.44 -0.64 -5.80
N GLU A 271 -42.08 -1.54 -4.89
CA GLU A 271 -43.02 -2.54 -4.35
C GLU A 271 -44.29 -1.86 -3.80
N GLY A 272 -45.46 -2.33 -4.23
CA GLY A 272 -46.75 -1.77 -3.86
C GLY A 272 -47.19 -0.54 -4.66
N ALA A 273 -46.39 -0.04 -5.60
CA ALA A 273 -46.76 1.04 -6.51
C ALA A 273 -47.53 0.51 -7.76
N PRO A 274 -48.27 1.36 -8.48
CA PRO A 274 -49.10 0.93 -9.62
C PRO A 274 -48.29 0.29 -10.77
N ASN A 275 -47.02 0.69 -10.93
CA ASN A 275 -46.13 0.22 -12.00
C ASN A 275 -44.98 -0.63 -11.43
N GLU A 276 -45.22 -1.37 -10.34
CA GLU A 276 -44.21 -2.19 -9.67
C GLU A 276 -43.38 -3.03 -10.64
N ILE A 277 -42.05 -2.94 -10.49
CA ILE A 277 -41.10 -3.81 -11.17
C ILE A 277 -40.48 -4.75 -10.14
N LYS A 278 -40.74 -6.05 -10.30
CA LYS A 278 -40.19 -7.08 -9.42
C LYS A 278 -38.72 -7.31 -9.72
N ILE A 279 -37.90 -7.38 -8.68
CA ILE A 279 -36.47 -7.68 -8.80
C ILE A 279 -36.23 -9.09 -8.28
N ILE A 280 -35.63 -9.95 -9.10
CA ILE A 280 -35.33 -11.35 -8.77
C ILE A 280 -33.84 -11.57 -8.93
N GLY A 281 -33.15 -11.96 -7.85
CA GLY A 281 -31.73 -12.31 -7.89
C GLY A 281 -31.15 -12.41 -6.48
N ASP A 282 -30.08 -13.19 -6.33
CA ASP A 282 -29.49 -13.48 -5.03
C ASP A 282 -28.53 -12.36 -4.55
N ASN A 283 -27.88 -11.66 -5.50
CA ASN A 283 -26.87 -10.64 -5.24
C ASN A 283 -27.42 -9.21 -5.40
N VAL A 284 -28.52 -8.88 -4.70
CA VAL A 284 -29.22 -7.60 -4.81
C VAL A 284 -29.23 -6.84 -3.49
N ILE A 285 -28.89 -5.55 -3.52
CA ILE A 285 -29.02 -4.62 -2.40
C ILE A 285 -29.86 -3.41 -2.82
N TYR A 286 -30.70 -2.93 -1.91
CA TYR A 286 -31.44 -1.68 -2.10
C TYR A 286 -30.71 -0.54 -1.41
N ALA A 287 -30.44 0.54 -2.14
CA ALA A 287 -29.84 1.73 -1.54
C ALA A 287 -30.79 2.35 -0.51
N LYS A 288 -30.26 2.74 0.65
CA LYS A 288 -31.03 3.52 1.64
C LYS A 288 -31.36 4.87 1.03
N GLN A 289 -32.62 5.27 1.18
CA GLN A 289 -33.08 6.60 0.81
C GLN A 289 -32.32 7.60 1.66
N VAL A 290 -31.51 8.46 1.03
CA VAL A 290 -30.97 9.64 1.71
C VAL A 290 -32.11 10.64 1.66
N ASP A 291 -32.88 10.70 2.75
CA ASP A 291 -33.82 11.80 2.92
C ASP A 291 -33.04 13.11 2.76
N LYS A 292 -33.51 13.96 1.84
CA LYS A 292 -32.88 15.27 1.55
C LYS A 292 -32.85 16.21 2.77
N THR A 293 -33.36 15.77 3.92
CA THR A 293 -33.36 16.48 5.21
C THR A 293 -32.06 16.39 5.99
N ASP A 294 -31.15 15.44 5.71
CA ASP A 294 -29.91 15.27 6.51
C ASP A 294 -28.69 16.05 5.97
N LYS A 295 -28.93 17.16 5.26
CA LYS A 295 -27.91 18.19 5.00
C LYS A 295 -28.36 19.54 5.54
N ALA A 296 -28.46 19.61 6.85
CA ALA A 296 -28.38 20.84 7.61
C ALA A 296 -27.76 20.53 8.97
N GLU A 297 -26.44 20.34 9.01
CA GLU A 297 -25.56 20.62 10.15
C GLU A 297 -24.12 20.81 9.68
#